data_AF-A0A414SK50-F1
#
_entry.id   AF-A0A414SK50-F1
#
_cell.length_a   1.000
_cell.length_b   1.000
_cell.length_c   1.000
_cell.angle_alpha   90.00
_cell.angle_beta   90.00
_cell.angle_gamma   90.00
#
_symmetry.space_group_name_H-M   'P 1'
#
loop_
_entity.id
_entity.type
_entity.pdbx_description
1 polymer ?
#
loop_
_entity_poly.entity_id
_entity_poly.type
_entity_poly.pdbx_seq_one_letter_code
_entity_poly.pdbx_strand_id
1 'polypeptide(L)' 'MISFDVSNGGKLTLEQENHDGKIMVKRDGIECYSISPADMVMLLNLYRYTKANNIQNDFINPSGKNRE' A
#
# COMPACT_ATOMS: atom_id res chain seq x y z
N MET A 1 -3.21 4.18 13.74
CA MET A 1 -3.75 3.03 12.99
C MET A 1 -4.62 3.54 11.86
N ILE A 2 -4.41 3.04 10.63
CA ILE A 2 -5.25 3.31 9.47
C ILE A 2 -5.80 1.96 8.99
N SER A 3 -7.08 1.90 8.64
CA SER A 3 -7.73 0.68 8.16
C SER A 3 -8.49 0.92 6.87
N PHE A 4 -8.52 -0.11 6.02
CA PHE A 4 -9.21 -0.12 4.74
C PHE A 4 -10.05 -1.38 4.61
N ASP A 5 -11.25 -1.25 4.06
CA ASP A 5 -11.99 -2.39 3.55
C ASP A 5 -11.40 -2.75 2.18
N VAL A 6 -10.99 -4.01 2.02
CA VAL A 6 -10.42 -4.54 0.78
C VAL A 6 -11.35 -5.58 0.17
N SER A 7 -11.08 -5.95 -1.09
CA SER A 7 -11.90 -6.90 -1.84
C SER A 7 -12.17 -8.19 -1.07
N ASN A 8 -13.36 -8.78 -1.32
CA ASN A 8 -13.90 -9.96 -0.65
C ASN A 8 -14.20 -9.77 0.86
N GLY A 9 -14.47 -8.53 1.29
CA GLY A 9 -14.89 -8.24 2.67
C GLY A 9 -13.76 -8.37 3.70
N GLY A 10 -12.51 -8.39 3.26
CA GLY A 10 -11.35 -8.42 4.16
C GLY A 10 -11.01 -7.02 4.65
N LYS A 11 -10.32 -6.94 5.79
CA LYS A 11 -9.77 -5.70 6.33
C LYS A 11 -8.26 -5.66 6.21
N LEU A 12 -7.72 -4.52 5.76
CA LEU A 12 -6.28 -4.23 5.80
C LEU A 12 -6.03 -3.13 6.83
N THR A 13 -5.10 -3.36 7.74
CA THR A 13 -4.73 -2.39 8.78
C THR A 13 -3.24 -2.11 8.75
N LEU A 14 -2.88 -0.83 8.82
CA LEU A 14 -1.52 -0.34 8.95
C LEU A 14 -1.36 0.36 10.30
N GLU A 15 -0.37 -0.06 11.06
CA GLU A 15 -0.14 0.42 12.42
C GLU A 15 1.34 0.57 12.70
N GLN A 16 1.74 1.75 13.19
CA GLN A 16 3.06 1.98 13.73
C GLN A 16 2.90 2.07 15.26
N GLU A 17 3.37 1.06 15.97
CA GLU A 17 3.11 0.94 17.42
C GLU A 17 3.99 1.88 18.26
N ASN A 18 5.18 2.23 17.77
CA ASN A 18 6.15 3.09 18.45
C ASN A 18 6.65 4.21 17.53
N HIS A 19 7.06 5.34 18.11
CA HIS A 19 7.75 6.40 17.37
C HIS A 19 8.98 5.83 16.64
N ASP A 20 9.14 6.14 15.35
CA ASP A 20 10.16 5.59 14.45
C ASP A 20 10.16 4.05 14.31
N GLY A 21 9.15 3.37 14.85
CA GLY A 21 9.00 1.92 14.77
C GLY A 21 8.65 1.46 13.36
N LYS A 22 8.79 0.16 13.11
CA LYS A 22 8.28 -0.45 11.87
C LYS A 22 6.75 -0.34 11.83
N ILE A 23 6.22 -0.29 10.61
CA ILE A 23 4.80 -0.31 10.36
C ILE A 23 4.39 -1.77 10.17
N MET A 24 3.44 -2.22 10.96
CA MET A 24 2.83 -3.54 10.85
C MET A 24 1.67 -3.48 9.87
N VAL A 25 1.66 -4.41 8.91
CA VAL A 25 0.58 -4.61 7.95
C VAL A 25 -0.16 -5.88 8.32
N LYS A 26 -1.43 -5.73 8.71
CA LYS A 26 -2.32 -6.82 9.16
C LYS A 26 -3.44 -7.00 8.14
N ARG A 27 -3.65 -8.22 7.67
CA ARG A 27 -4.78 -8.59 6.80
C ARG A 27 -5.43 -9.87 7.31
N ASP A 28 -6.76 -9.88 7.41
CA ASP A 28 -7.48 -11.02 7.95
C ASP A 28 -7.15 -12.31 7.20
N GLY A 29 -6.76 -13.35 7.94
CA GLY A 29 -6.44 -14.67 7.41
C GLY A 29 -5.10 -14.78 6.66
N ILE A 30 -4.26 -13.74 6.67
CA ILE A 30 -2.94 -13.74 6.01
C ILE A 30 -1.84 -13.40 7.04
N GLU A 31 -0.64 -13.93 6.80
CA GLU A 31 0.55 -13.63 7.60
C GLU A 31 0.84 -12.12 7.63
N CYS A 32 1.03 -11.59 8.84
CA CYS A 32 1.37 -10.19 9.05
C CYS A 32 2.83 -9.95 8.71
N TYR A 33 3.14 -8.81 8.10
CA TYR A 33 4.52 -8.42 7.80
C TYR A 33 4.81 -6.99 8.25
N SER A 34 6.09 -6.66 8.39
CA SER A 34 6.56 -5.34 8.81
C SER A 34 7.25 -4.62 7.66
N ILE A 35 7.00 -3.31 7.51
CA ILE A 35 7.70 -2.43 6.57
C ILE A 35 8.37 -1.28 7.34
N SER A 36 9.53 -0.82 6.87
CA SER A 36 10.16 0.37 7.46
C SER A 36 9.39 1.65 7.11
N PRO A 37 9.45 2.71 7.94
CA PRO A 37 8.84 3.99 7.59
C PRO A 37 9.36 4.57 6.27
N ALA A 38 10.66 4.43 6.00
CA ALA A 38 11.28 4.92 4.77
C ALA A 38 10.73 4.20 3.51
N ASP A 39 10.59 2.88 3.58
CA ASP A 39 10.03 2.09 2.47
C ASP A 39 8.56 2.44 2.24
N MET A 40 7.78 2.65 3.30
CA MET A 40 6.38 3.08 3.16
C MET A 40 6.26 4.43 2.44
N VAL A 41 7.08 5.41 2.82
CA VAL A 41 7.12 6.72 2.13
C VAL A 41 7.56 6.57 0.67
N MET A 42 8.55 5.71 0.40
CA MET A 42 9.01 5.42 -0.96
C MET A 42 7.89 4.81 -1.82
N LEU A 43 7.13 3.85 -1.30
CA LEU A 43 5.99 3.24 -1.99
C LEU A 43 4.89 4.26 -2.31
N LEU A 44 4.56 5.15 -1.36
CA LEU A 44 3.57 6.22 -1.57
C LEU A 44 4.02 7.18 -2.68
N ASN A 45 5.29 7.58 -2.67
CA ASN A 45 5.86 8.45 -3.70
C ASN A 45 5.90 7.77 -5.07
N LEU A 46 6.28 6.49 -5.12
CA LEU A 46 6.30 5.70 -6.34
C LEU A 46 4.91 5.56 -6.96
N TYR A 47 3.90 5.25 -6.14
CA TYR A 47 2.51 5.18 -6.61
C TYR A 47 2.06 6.53 -7.17
N ARG A 48 2.26 7.61 -6.42
CA ARG A 48 1.91 8.97 -6.85
C ARG A 48 2.56 9.33 -8.18
N TYR A 49 3.87 9.06 -8.33
CA TYR A 49 4.61 9.33 -9.56
C TYR A 49 4.08 8.51 -10.75
N THR A 50 3.86 7.21 -10.54
CA THR A 50 3.34 6.30 -11.57
C THR A 50 1.97 6.77 -12.06
N LYS A 51 1.08 7.14 -11.13
CA LYS A 51 -0.27 7.66 -11.44
C LYS A 51 -0.21 8.99 -12.18
N ALA A 52 0.61 9.95 -11.73
CA ALA A 52 0.71 11.28 -12.32
C ALA A 52 1.24 11.26 -13.76
N ASN A 53 2.12 10.30 -14.07
CA ASN A 53 2.73 10.15 -15.39
C ASN A 53 2.02 9.11 -16.27
N ASN A 54 0.88 8.55 -15.83
CA ASN A 54 0.16 7.49 -16.53
C ASN A 54 1.06 6.31 -16.95
N ILE A 55 2.03 5.97 -16.11
CA ILE A 55 2.96 4.87 -16.37
C ILE A 55 2.22 3.55 -16.12
N GLN A 56 2.30 2.64 -17.08
CA GLN A 56 1.78 1.29 -16.94
C GLN A 56 2.65 0.52 -15.95
N ASN A 57 2.02 0.01 -14.90
CA ASN A 57 2.67 -0.88 -13.96
C ASN A 57 1.60 -1.85 -13.45
N ASP A 58 1.62 -3.09 -13.93
CA ASP A 58 0.54 -4.04 -13.64
C ASP A 58 0.44 -4.41 -12.15
N PHE A 59 1.49 -4.13 -11.37
CA PHE A 59 1.51 -4.33 -9.92
C PHE A 59 0.98 -3.11 -9.14
N ILE A 60 1.33 -1.90 -9.56
CA ILE A 60 1.07 -0.64 -8.81
C ILE A 60 -0.12 0.14 -9.38
N ASN A 61 -0.23 0.18 -10.70
CA ASN A 61 -1.25 0.90 -11.47
C ASN A 61 -1.76 0.01 -12.62
N PRO A 62 -2.51 -1.07 -12.31
CA PRO A 62 -2.98 -2.03 -13.33
C PRO A 62 -3.92 -1.39 -14.37
N SER A 63 -4.53 -0.25 -14.05
CA SER A 63 -5.33 0.56 -14.98
C SER A 63 -4.52 1.66 -15.67
N GLY A 64 -3.19 1.62 -15.56
CA GLY A 64 -2.24 2.54 -16.20
C GLY A 64 -2.18 2.34 -17.70
N LYS A 65 -3.19 2.86 -18.37
CA LYS A 65 -3.27 3.43 -19.71
C LYS A 65 -4.76 3.54 -19.96
N ASN A 66 -5.25 4.78 -20.05
CA ASN A 66 -6.61 5.10 -20.46
C ASN A 66 -7.06 4.10 -21.53
N ARG A 67 -8.05 3.27 -21.19
CA ARG A 67 -8.77 2.46 -22.17
C ARG A 67 -9.42 3.46 -23.13
N GLU A 68 -9.04 3.40 -24.39
CA GLU A 68 -9.94 3.83 -25.47
C GLU A 68 -11.26 3.06 -25.37
#